data_AF-A0A7Y4JWL5-F1
#
_entry.id   AF-A0A7Y4JWL5-F1
#
_cell.length_a   1.000
_cell.length_b   1.000
_cell.length_c   1.000
_cell.angle_alpha   90.00
_cell.angle_beta   90.00
_cell.angle_gamma   90.00
#
_symmetry.space_group_name_H-M   'P 1'
#
loop_
_entity.id
_entity.type
_entity.pdbx_description
1 polymer ?
#
loop_
_entity_poly.entity_id
_entity_poly.type
_entity_poly.pdbx_seq_one_letter_code
_entity_poly.pdbx_strand_id
1 'polypeptide(L)'
;MQKGLYSTAQWKLQLDDAVTGKPSCVVRTTGGADSVIAKASVGIADGAWHKVTCQRTSTTLTILVDNVARGSALLPSTYDINPVGQPVAIGAKSTGNNNDQFHGAIDDVYFNLD
;
A
#
# COMPACT_ATOMS: atom_id res chain seq x y z
N MET A 1 -0.86 -2.65 5.57
CA MET A 1 0.39 -3.43 5.56
C MET A 1 1.54 -2.60 4.99
N GLN A 2 2.76 -2.84 5.44
CA GLN A 2 3.94 -2.06 5.04
C GLN A 2 5.22 -2.89 5.18
N LYS A 3 6.22 -2.60 4.34
CA LYS A 3 7.63 -2.96 4.57
C LYS A 3 8.51 -1.77 4.22
N GLY A 4 9.53 -1.53 5.04
CA GLY A 4 10.40 -0.36 4.91
C GLY A 4 9.97 0.85 5.73
N LEU A 5 10.87 1.82 5.84
CA LEU A 5 10.74 3.05 6.61
C LEU A 5 10.83 4.27 5.69
N TYR A 6 10.59 5.46 6.24
CA TYR A 6 10.67 6.71 5.49
C TYR A 6 12.06 6.97 4.87
N SER A 7 13.13 6.51 5.53
CA SER A 7 14.52 6.67 5.10
C SER A 7 15.04 5.55 4.18
N THR A 8 14.23 4.54 3.90
CA THR A 8 14.59 3.41 3.01
C THR A 8 13.68 3.39 1.79
N ALA A 9 13.93 2.47 0.86
CA ALA A 9 12.86 2.00 -0.01
C ALA A 9 11.66 1.54 0.85
N GLN A 10 10.45 1.66 0.34
CA GLN A 10 9.24 1.31 1.09
C GLN A 10 8.11 0.97 0.14
N TRP A 11 7.23 0.08 0.57
CA TRP A 11 5.91 -0.07 0.01
C TRP A 11 4.86 -0.19 1.10
N LYS A 12 3.64 0.25 0.80
CA LYS A 12 2.48 0.18 1.68
C LYS A 12 1.23 -0.11 0.88
N LEU A 13 0.33 -0.85 1.52
CA LEU A 13 -1.09 -0.82 1.23
C LEU A 13 -1.79 -0.32 2.48
N GLN A 14 -2.41 0.85 2.39
CA GLN A 14 -3.01 1.57 3.51
C GLN A 14 -4.42 2.06 3.16
N LEU A 15 -5.15 2.48 4.20
CA LEU A 15 -6.41 3.20 4.03
C LEU A 15 -6.16 4.67 4.37
N ASP A 16 -6.46 5.54 3.42
CA ASP A 16 -6.57 6.98 3.60
C ASP A 16 -8.02 7.35 3.91
N ASP A 17 -8.28 8.57 4.38
CA ASP A 17 -9.63 9.06 4.72
C ASP A 17 -10.29 8.27 5.86
N ALA A 18 -10.34 8.88 7.05
CA ALA A 18 -10.84 8.22 8.26
C ALA A 18 -12.34 7.86 8.24
N VAL A 19 -13.10 8.35 7.26
CA VAL A 19 -14.55 8.12 7.17
C VAL A 19 -14.84 7.00 6.18
N THR A 20 -14.27 7.09 4.99
CA THR A 20 -14.58 6.18 3.88
C THR A 20 -13.54 5.08 3.69
N GLY A 21 -12.36 5.20 4.29
CA GLY A 21 -11.29 4.21 4.21
C GLY A 21 -10.89 3.93 2.77
N LYS A 22 -10.40 4.94 2.04
CA LYS A 22 -9.96 4.83 0.65
C LYS A 22 -8.64 4.10 0.56
N PRO A 23 -8.55 2.93 -0.11
CA PRO A 23 -7.28 2.25 -0.27
C PRO A 23 -6.28 3.08 -1.07
N SER A 24 -5.01 3.03 -0.67
CA SER A 24 -3.92 3.53 -1.47
C SER A 24 -2.71 2.60 -1.46
N CYS A 25 -2.08 2.47 -2.63
CA CYS A 25 -0.77 1.85 -2.75
C CYS A 25 0.31 2.93 -2.81
N VAL A 26 1.25 2.85 -1.88
CA VAL A 26 2.33 3.81 -1.72
C VAL A 26 3.66 3.10 -1.94
N VAL A 27 4.53 3.69 -2.74
CA VAL A 27 5.92 3.24 -2.87
C VAL A 27 6.90 4.40 -2.72
N ARG A 28 8.10 4.10 -2.21
CA ARG A 28 9.21 5.04 -2.04
C ARG A 28 10.51 4.36 -2.40
N THR A 29 11.44 5.11 -2.99
CA THR A 29 12.83 4.68 -3.24
C THR A 29 13.80 5.27 -2.22
N THR A 30 14.97 4.64 -2.09
CA THR A 30 16.07 5.11 -1.24
C THR A 30 16.58 6.48 -1.71
N GLY A 31 16.97 7.35 -0.77
CA GLY A 31 17.57 8.65 -1.12
C GLY A 31 16.59 9.82 -1.29
N GLY A 32 15.31 9.63 -0.98
CA GLY A 32 14.40 10.75 -0.66
C GLY A 32 13.55 11.30 -1.81
N ALA A 33 13.29 10.54 -2.87
CA ALA A 33 12.21 10.92 -3.78
C ALA A 33 10.86 10.96 -3.05
N ASP A 34 9.95 11.82 -3.50
CA ASP A 34 8.57 11.79 -3.06
C ASP A 34 7.96 10.39 -3.30
N SER A 35 7.06 9.99 -2.40
CA SER A 35 6.35 8.73 -2.56
C SER A 35 5.45 8.79 -3.79
N VAL A 36 5.43 7.72 -4.59
CA VAL A 36 4.44 7.52 -5.63
C VAL A 36 3.22 6.86 -5.00
N ILE A 37 2.03 7.43 -5.23
CA ILE A 37 0.79 7.01 -4.58
C ILE A 37 -0.29 6.76 -5.65
N ALA A 38 -0.79 5.53 -5.71
CA ALA A 38 -2.02 5.20 -6.42
C ALA A 38 -3.18 5.17 -5.41
N LYS A 39 -4.09 6.16 -5.48
CA LYS A 39 -5.26 6.27 -4.59
C LYS A 39 -6.51 5.73 -5.27
N ALA A 40 -7.28 4.91 -4.56
CA ALA A 40 -8.56 4.44 -5.05
C ALA A 40 -9.59 5.58 -5.09
N SER A 41 -10.44 5.58 -6.11
CA SER A 41 -11.56 6.51 -6.24
C SER A 41 -12.74 6.21 -5.29
N VAL A 42 -12.74 5.04 -4.64
CA VAL A 42 -13.82 4.54 -3.77
C VAL A 42 -13.30 4.23 -2.37
N GLY A 43 -14.17 4.37 -1.38
CA GLY A 43 -13.95 3.87 -0.02
C GLY A 43 -14.39 2.42 0.12
N ILE A 44 -13.88 1.73 1.13
CA ILE A 44 -14.23 0.34 1.46
C ILE A 44 -14.62 0.14 2.93
N ALA A 45 -14.76 1.23 3.70
CA ALA A 45 -15.18 1.17 5.09
C ALA A 45 -16.72 1.11 5.22
N ASP A 46 -17.36 0.15 4.55
CA ASP A 46 -18.82 -0.01 4.50
C ASP A 46 -19.35 -1.23 5.27
N GLY A 47 -18.45 -2.00 5.88
CA GLY A 47 -18.78 -3.20 6.66
C GLY A 47 -18.82 -4.50 5.83
N ALA A 48 -18.53 -4.45 4.53
CA ALA A 48 -18.38 -5.63 3.68
C ALA A 48 -16.91 -6.05 3.53
N TRP A 49 -16.71 -7.32 3.14
CA TRP A 49 -15.39 -7.80 2.74
C TRP A 49 -15.03 -7.27 1.35
N HIS A 50 -13.83 -6.71 1.22
CA HIS A 50 -13.28 -6.25 -0.06
C HIS A 50 -11.92 -6.87 -0.30
N LYS A 51 -11.64 -7.23 -1.56
CA LYS A 51 -10.29 -7.59 -1.99
C LYS A 51 -9.57 -6.34 -2.45
N VAL A 52 -8.45 -6.03 -1.80
CA VAL A 52 -7.60 -4.90 -2.19
C VAL A 52 -6.26 -5.40 -2.71
N THR A 53 -5.86 -4.92 -3.88
CA THR A 53 -4.59 -5.32 -4.50
C THR A 53 -3.79 -4.09 -4.90
N CYS A 54 -2.55 -4.00 -4.42
CA CYS A 54 -1.55 -3.16 -5.04
C CYS A 54 -0.78 -3.96 -6.09
N GLN A 55 -0.86 -3.54 -7.35
CA GLN A 55 -0.18 -4.19 -8.46
C GLN A 55 0.82 -3.22 -9.09
N ARG A 56 2.06 -3.69 -9.31
CA ARG A 56 3.02 -2.99 -10.15
C ARG A 56 3.22 -3.77 -11.44
N THR A 57 2.93 -3.14 -12.57
CA THR A 57 3.20 -3.70 -13.90
C THR A 57 4.07 -2.72 -14.66
N SER A 58 5.33 -3.10 -14.93
CA SER A 58 6.32 -2.22 -15.57
C SER A 58 6.43 -0.85 -14.86
N THR A 59 5.94 0.21 -15.52
CA THR A 59 5.98 1.60 -15.06
C THR A 59 4.68 2.09 -14.43
N THR A 60 3.76 1.19 -14.10
CA THR A 60 2.44 1.57 -13.56
C THR A 60 2.19 0.87 -12.23
N LEU A 61 1.84 1.67 -11.22
CA LEU A 61 1.31 1.21 -9.95
C LEU A 61 -0.21 1.35 -10.00
N THR A 62 -0.94 0.28 -9.78
CA THR A 62 -2.41 0.23 -9.82
C THR A 62 -2.95 -0.23 -8.47
N ILE A 63 -3.98 0.45 -7.99
CA ILE A 63 -4.78 0.00 -6.84
C ILE A 63 -6.09 -0.58 -7.36
N LEU A 64 -6.36 -1.84 -7.03
CA LEU A 64 -7.59 -2.54 -7.37
C LEU A 64 -8.43 -2.75 -6.11
N VAL A 65 -9.74 -2.59 -6.26
CA VAL A 65 -10.76 -2.99 -5.28
C VAL A 65 -11.69 -3.97 -5.98
N ASP A 66 -11.82 -5.17 -5.43
CA ASP A 66 -12.62 -6.27 -5.98
C ASP A 66 -12.25 -6.61 -7.43
N ASN A 67 -10.94 -6.64 -7.71
CA ASN A 67 -10.32 -6.85 -9.02
C ASN A 67 -10.65 -5.76 -10.07
N VAL A 68 -11.24 -4.63 -9.66
CA VAL A 68 -11.48 -3.47 -10.54
C VAL A 68 -10.43 -2.40 -10.24
N ALA A 69 -9.74 -1.90 -11.28
CA ALA A 69 -8.81 -0.79 -11.14
C ALA A 69 -9.56 0.48 -10.66
N ARG A 70 -9.14 1.04 -9.53
CA ARG A 70 -9.74 2.25 -8.92
C ARG A 70 -8.81 3.45 -8.89
N GLY A 71 -7.54 3.26 -9.24
CA GLY A 71 -6.57 4.33 -9.38
C GLY A 71 -5.22 3.81 -9.85
N SER A 72 -4.40 4.73 -10.37
CA SER A 72 -3.06 4.40 -10.86
C SER A 72 -2.11 5.57 -10.73
N ALA A 73 -0.81 5.28 -10.70
CA ALA A 73 0.25 6.27 -10.77
C ALA A 73 1.41 5.76 -11.65
N LEU A 74 2.10 6.69 -12.31
CA LEU A 74 3.32 6.38 -13.05
C LEU A 74 4.49 6.20 -12.08
N LEU A 75 5.31 5.20 -12.35
CA LEU A 75 6.48 4.82 -11.58
C LEU A 75 7.62 4.55 -12.56
N PRO A 76 8.78 5.21 -12.45
CA PRO A 76 9.93 4.86 -13.29
C PRO A 76 10.26 3.35 -13.18
N SER A 77 10.67 2.72 -14.28
CA SER A 77 11.07 1.31 -14.25
C SER A 77 12.25 1.06 -13.32
N THR A 78 13.14 2.04 -13.18
CA THR A 78 14.30 2.05 -12.28
C THR A 78 13.95 2.36 -10.82
N TYR A 79 12.68 2.59 -10.49
CA TYR A 79 12.27 2.93 -9.13
C TYR A 79 12.36 1.69 -8.23
N ASP A 80 13.41 1.64 -7.41
CA ASP A 80 13.65 0.56 -6.46
C ASP A 80 12.71 0.67 -5.27
N ILE A 81 11.96 -0.39 -5.01
CA ILE A 81 11.02 -0.50 -3.90
C ILE A 81 11.39 -1.65 -2.97
N ASN A 82 12.65 -2.12 -3.00
CA ASN A 82 13.11 -3.25 -2.18
C ASN A 82 13.67 -2.79 -0.83
N PRO A 83 12.88 -2.79 0.26
CA PRO A 83 13.36 -2.48 1.60
C PRO A 83 14.17 -3.65 2.20
N VAL A 84 15.43 -3.76 1.81
CA VAL A 84 16.35 -4.82 2.27
C VAL A 84 16.46 -4.80 3.80
N GLY A 85 16.34 -5.98 4.42
CA GLY A 85 16.48 -6.17 5.87
C GLY A 85 15.31 -5.67 6.73
N GLN A 86 14.23 -5.15 6.12
CA GLN A 86 13.08 -4.62 6.87
C GLN A 86 11.96 -5.67 7.00
N PRO A 87 11.29 -5.77 8.17
CA PRO A 87 10.18 -6.69 8.36
C PRO A 87 8.91 -6.20 7.65
N VAL A 88 8.02 -7.14 7.33
CA VAL A 88 6.65 -6.83 6.91
C VAL A 88 5.79 -6.65 8.16
N ALA A 89 5.02 -5.56 8.21
CA ALA A 89 4.01 -5.33 9.22
C ALA A 89 2.60 -5.38 8.61
N ILE A 90 1.68 -6.09 9.27
CA ILE A 90 0.25 -6.18 8.93
C ILE A 90 -0.53 -5.63 10.12
N GLY A 91 -1.62 -4.92 9.84
CA GLY A 91 -2.46 -4.30 10.87
C GLY A 91 -1.91 -2.99 11.46
N ALA A 92 -0.68 -2.59 11.17
CA ALA A 92 -0.09 -1.34 11.63
C ALA A 92 1.11 -0.93 10.79
N LYS A 93 1.60 0.31 11.01
CA LYS A 93 2.86 0.81 10.45
C LYS A 93 4.09 0.13 11.09
N SER A 94 4.04 -0.15 12.39
CA SER A 94 5.08 -0.84 13.17
C SER A 94 4.51 -1.37 14.49
N THR A 95 5.35 -1.95 15.35
CA THR A 95 4.99 -2.39 16.72
C THR A 95 5.09 -1.27 17.77
N GLY A 96 5.47 -0.05 17.38
CA GLY A 96 5.57 1.10 18.30
C GLY A 96 4.23 1.78 18.58
N ASN A 97 4.16 2.60 19.63
CA ASN A 97 2.97 3.36 19.98
C ASN A 97 2.65 4.50 18.99
N ASN A 98 1.43 5.06 19.09
CA ASN A 98 0.96 6.22 18.30
C ASN A 98 1.18 6.05 16.80
N ASN A 99 0.63 4.96 16.26
CA ASN A 99 0.74 4.65 14.84
C ASN A 99 -0.64 4.41 14.22
N ASP A 100 -0.67 4.39 12.89
CA ASP A 100 -1.88 4.16 12.09
C ASP A 100 -2.31 2.69 12.17
N GLN A 101 -2.85 2.29 13.32
CA GLN A 101 -3.35 0.95 13.57
C GLN A 101 -4.63 0.72 12.76
N PHE A 102 -4.68 -0.41 12.08
CA PHE A 102 -5.87 -0.85 11.37
C PHE A 102 -6.92 -1.35 12.35
N HIS A 103 -8.18 -0.96 12.12
CA HIS A 103 -9.34 -1.42 12.86
C HIS A 103 -10.27 -2.18 11.90
N GLY A 104 -10.36 -3.49 12.06
CA GLY A 104 -11.20 -4.35 11.23
C GLY A 104 -10.67 -5.78 11.18
N ALA A 105 -11.12 -6.55 10.20
CA ALA A 105 -10.61 -7.89 9.91
C ALA A 105 -9.72 -7.88 8.66
N ILE A 106 -8.67 -8.70 8.67
CA ILE A 106 -7.79 -8.94 7.52
C ILE A 106 -7.71 -10.45 7.35
N ASP A 107 -7.85 -10.92 6.11
CA ASP A 107 -7.67 -12.32 5.75
C ASP A 107 -6.87 -12.42 4.43
N ASP A 108 -6.29 -13.59 4.17
CA ASP A 108 -5.58 -13.94 2.94
C ASP A 108 -4.54 -12.92 2.47
N VAL A 109 -3.61 -12.55 3.35
CA VAL A 109 -2.49 -11.68 2.98
C VAL A 109 -1.41 -12.48 2.27
N TYR A 110 -1.19 -12.18 0.99
CA TYR A 110 -0.14 -12.79 0.19
C TYR A 110 0.61 -11.75 -0.65
N PHE A 111 1.80 -12.16 -1.10
CA PHE A 111 2.62 -11.45 -2.06
C PHE A 111 2.89 -12.39 -3.22
N ASN A 112 2.71 -11.92 -4.45
CA ASN A 112 3.05 -12.69 -5.63
C ASN A 112 4.00 -11.91 -6.53
N LEU A 113 4.87 -12.65 -7.20
CA LEU A 113 5.53 -12.22 -8.41
C LEU A 113 4.88 -13.07 -9.51
N ASP A 114 4.01 -12.45 -10.31
CA ASP A 114 3.45 -13.11 -11.49
C ASP A 114 4.57 -13.45 -12.49
#